data_AF-A0A7L4RIH1-F1
#
_entry.id   AF-A0A7L4RIH1-F1
#
_cell.length_a   1.000
_cell.length_b   1.000
_cell.length_c   1.000
_cell.angle_alpha   90.00
_cell.angle_beta   90.00
_cell.angle_gamma   90.00
#
_symmetry.space_group_name_H-M   'P 1'
#
loop_
_entity.id
_entity.type
_entity.pdbx_description
1 polymer ?
#
loop_
_entity_poly.entity_id
_entity_poly.type
_entity_poly.pdbx_seq_one_letter_code
_entity_poly.pdbx_strand_id
1 'polypeptide(L)'
;MMKKFAILILVFGLAFSQSAQIIDNANTIQDVYSSAAYKVYVDTFGTNPDFGMRLCSAGQKYVAAVYSANLGGGNYVYEAISKNLTTGSSDTLVYTSNNLGGGCFATPVDAFAFSQFRDFTRTPRVYVSAFPGRVHAMYSNSADGSSPSFVGVNFAEGWLRGSYSTTRSFSEATGNVTGDVTSITFETDIGSISRSPSDSDWGLNSSTGRSMLLALCSDDFGDTCSDAKVINSSGQLPTQLKLNQPTSDSVIYNRYLVVDGLGYGPLCIGADLTLVSVSFSNNPVNPGQ
;
A
#
# COMPACT_ATOMS: atom_id res chain seq x y z
N MET A 1 47.59 36.00 27.58
CA MET A 1 47.12 34.74 26.95
C MET A 1 45.74 34.41 27.49
N MET A 2 44.66 34.68 26.74
CA MET A 2 43.32 34.17 27.06
C MET A 2 42.84 33.40 25.83
N LYS A 3 42.83 32.07 25.94
CA LYS A 3 42.21 31.19 24.93
C LYS A 3 40.70 31.31 25.09
N LYS A 4 40.04 31.99 24.16
CA LYS A 4 38.57 31.96 24.05
C LYS A 4 38.20 30.56 23.54
N PHE A 5 37.67 29.73 24.44
CA PHE A 5 36.92 28.53 24.05
C PHE A 5 35.61 28.98 23.43
N ALA A 6 35.53 28.99 22.10
CA ALA A 6 34.26 29.03 21.40
C ALA A 6 33.64 27.63 21.53
N ILE A 7 32.72 27.46 22.49
CA ILE A 7 31.83 26.29 22.50
C ILE A 7 30.92 26.47 21.29
N LEU A 8 31.27 25.80 20.20
CA LEU A 8 30.38 25.54 19.09
C LEU A 8 29.30 24.59 19.67
N ILE A 9 28.21 25.16 20.18
CA ILE A 9 27.00 24.40 20.45
C ILE A 9 26.53 23.94 19.08
N LEU A 10 27.02 22.77 18.66
CA LEU A 10 26.34 21.90 17.73
C LEU A 10 25.00 21.54 18.37
N VAL A 11 24.05 22.49 18.28
CA VAL A 11 22.65 22.13 18.13
C VAL A 11 22.59 21.46 16.76
N PHE A 12 23.09 20.22 16.70
CA PHE A 12 22.48 19.22 15.85
C PHE A 12 21.02 19.29 16.24
N GLY A 13 20.23 20.01 15.45
CA GLY A 13 18.80 19.87 15.49
C GLY A 13 18.58 18.37 15.41
N LEU A 14 18.09 17.78 16.51
CA LEU A 14 17.38 16.54 16.46
C LEU A 14 16.23 16.84 15.50
N ALA A 15 16.49 16.64 14.20
CA ALA A 15 15.45 16.58 13.20
C ALA A 15 14.66 15.35 13.64
N PHE A 16 13.65 15.58 14.46
CA PHE A 16 12.75 14.52 14.86
C PHE A 16 12.12 14.03 13.57
N SER A 17 12.56 12.86 13.11
CA SER A 17 11.93 12.19 11.99
C SER A 17 10.46 12.02 12.34
N GLN A 18 9.58 12.57 11.52
CA GLN A 18 8.15 12.36 11.67
C GLN A 18 7.86 10.88 11.49
N SER A 19 6.94 10.35 12.30
CA SER A 19 6.56 8.94 12.24
C SER A 19 5.06 8.78 12.46
N ALA A 20 4.51 7.72 11.86
CA ALA A 20 3.13 7.33 12.08
C ALA A 20 3.02 5.85 12.48
N GLN A 21 1.96 5.51 13.22
CA GLN A 21 1.70 4.16 13.76
C GLN A 21 0.18 3.90 13.82
N ILE A 22 -0.23 2.66 13.59
CA ILE A 22 -1.60 2.21 13.90
C ILE A 22 -1.64 1.83 15.39
N ILE A 23 -2.65 2.32 16.12
CA ILE A 23 -2.79 2.08 17.55
C ILE A 23 -4.21 1.63 17.95
N ASP A 24 -4.29 0.88 19.04
CA ASP A 24 -5.56 0.49 19.68
C ASP A 24 -5.98 1.43 20.84
N ASN A 25 -7.08 1.07 21.52
CA ASN A 25 -7.62 1.81 22.68
C ASN A 25 -6.65 1.93 23.86
N ALA A 26 -5.66 1.04 23.96
CA ALA A 26 -4.62 1.08 24.97
C ALA A 26 -3.36 1.85 24.51
N ASN A 27 -3.40 2.47 23.32
CA ASN A 27 -2.26 3.07 22.62
C ASN A 27 -1.14 2.07 22.30
N THR A 28 -1.48 0.79 22.17
CA THR A 28 -0.53 -0.24 21.74
C THR A 28 -0.46 -0.23 20.22
N ILE A 29 0.74 -0.42 19.68
CA ILE A 29 0.97 -0.55 18.24
C ILE A 29 0.44 -1.90 17.76
N GLN A 30 -0.33 -1.90 16.66
CA GLN A 30 -1.01 -3.12 16.18
C GLN A 30 -0.94 -3.27 14.66
N ASP A 31 -0.82 -4.53 14.21
CA ASP A 31 -1.22 -4.93 12.86
C ASP A 31 -2.70 -5.35 12.86
N VAL A 32 -3.37 -5.20 11.73
CA VAL A 32 -4.79 -5.51 11.57
C VAL A 32 -4.95 -6.80 10.75
N TYR A 33 -5.78 -7.74 11.21
CA TYR A 33 -6.06 -9.03 10.55
C TYR A 33 -7.56 -9.22 10.29
N SER A 34 -8.01 -10.29 9.64
CA SER A 34 -9.41 -10.55 9.23
C SER A 34 -10.19 -11.51 10.14
N SER A 35 -11.53 -11.46 10.09
CA SER A 35 -12.46 -12.16 10.99
C SER A 35 -13.20 -13.23 10.22
N ALA A 36 -13.26 -14.43 10.77
CA ALA A 36 -14.07 -15.53 10.26
C ALA A 36 -15.56 -15.20 10.23
N ALA A 37 -16.06 -14.49 11.26
CA ALA A 37 -17.49 -14.26 11.44
C ALA A 37 -18.06 -13.25 10.43
N TYR A 38 -17.24 -12.29 10.00
CA TYR A 38 -17.74 -11.13 9.25
C TYR A 38 -17.07 -10.88 7.90
N LYS A 39 -16.22 -11.78 7.39
CA LYS A 39 -15.51 -11.60 6.10
C LYS A 39 -14.76 -10.26 5.99
N VAL A 40 -14.30 -9.69 7.12
CA VAL A 40 -13.72 -8.33 7.23
C VAL A 40 -12.47 -8.30 8.07
N TYR A 41 -11.57 -7.34 7.82
CA TYR A 41 -10.49 -6.98 8.76
C TYR A 41 -11.10 -6.66 10.15
N VAL A 42 -10.74 -7.45 11.15
CA VAL A 42 -11.26 -7.40 12.53
C VAL A 42 -10.81 -6.12 13.19
N ASP A 43 -11.74 -5.19 13.27
CA ASP A 43 -11.95 -4.37 14.46
C ASP A 43 -12.30 -5.34 15.62
N THR A 44 -11.34 -5.62 16.51
CA THR A 44 -11.28 -6.92 17.22
C THR A 44 -12.37 -7.14 18.28
N PHE A 45 -13.04 -8.28 18.16
CA PHE A 45 -13.69 -9.08 19.20
C PHE A 45 -13.58 -8.56 20.66
N GLY A 46 -14.65 -7.96 21.15
CA GLY A 46 -14.82 -7.50 22.52
C GLY A 46 -15.71 -6.25 22.57
N THR A 47 -15.62 -5.45 23.63
CA THR A 47 -16.08 -4.05 23.63
C THR A 47 -15.15 -3.19 22.75
N ASN A 48 -15.20 -3.45 21.43
CA ASN A 48 -14.64 -2.76 20.25
C ASN A 48 -13.39 -1.87 20.44
N PRO A 49 -12.16 -2.36 20.20
CA PRO A 49 -11.05 -1.51 19.87
C PRO A 49 -11.07 -1.22 18.39
N ASP A 50 -11.78 -0.15 18.07
CA ASP A 50 -11.51 0.55 16.84
C ASP A 50 -10.03 0.98 16.77
N PHE A 51 -9.52 1.41 15.60
CA PHE A 51 -8.11 1.81 15.47
C PHE A 51 -7.97 3.32 15.30
N GLY A 52 -6.88 3.85 15.86
CA GLY A 52 -6.43 5.22 15.64
C GLY A 52 -5.10 5.27 14.87
N MET A 53 -4.77 6.44 14.32
CA MET A 53 -3.43 6.71 13.85
C MET A 53 -2.73 7.67 14.81
N ARG A 54 -1.55 7.27 15.27
CA ARG A 54 -0.61 8.11 16.00
C ARG A 54 0.36 8.76 15.02
N LEU A 55 0.58 10.06 15.17
CA LEU A 55 1.53 10.88 14.42
C LEU A 55 2.46 11.60 15.40
N CYS A 56 3.77 11.41 15.27
CA CYS A 56 4.77 12.04 16.10
C CYS A 56 5.58 13.07 15.31
N SER A 57 5.99 14.14 15.99
CA SER A 57 6.92 15.17 15.47
C SER A 57 6.41 16.01 14.30
N ALA A 58 5.14 15.84 13.90
CA ALA A 58 4.45 16.67 12.89
C ALA A 58 3.42 17.64 13.49
N GLY A 59 3.16 17.54 14.81
CA GLY A 59 2.09 18.28 15.48
C GLY A 59 0.70 17.65 15.30
N GLN A 60 -0.33 18.32 15.80
CA GLN A 60 -1.71 17.94 15.54
C GLN A 60 -2.08 18.26 14.10
N LYS A 61 -2.65 17.29 13.39
CA LYS A 61 -2.96 17.36 11.96
C LYS A 61 -4.18 16.51 11.62
N TYR A 62 -4.74 16.78 10.45
CA TYR A 62 -5.67 15.89 9.79
C TYR A 62 -4.88 14.79 9.07
N VAL A 63 -5.22 13.54 9.34
CA VAL A 63 -4.51 12.36 8.85
C VAL A 63 -5.47 11.35 8.20
N ALA A 64 -5.02 10.61 7.19
CA ALA A 64 -5.73 9.51 6.54
C ALA A 64 -4.81 8.29 6.40
N ALA A 65 -5.37 7.10 6.60
CA ALA A 65 -4.70 5.85 6.26
C ALA A 65 -4.87 5.57 4.75
N VAL A 66 -3.79 5.27 4.05
CA VAL A 66 -3.80 5.05 2.61
C VAL A 66 -2.81 3.95 2.21
N TYR A 67 -3.02 3.30 1.06
CA TYR A 67 -1.92 2.73 0.29
C TYR A 67 -1.37 3.84 -0.61
N SER A 68 -0.06 3.98 -0.78
CA SER A 68 0.50 5.01 -1.65
C SER A 68 1.73 4.55 -2.41
N ALA A 69 1.93 5.14 -3.58
CA ALA A 69 3.07 4.98 -4.46
C ALA A 69 3.57 6.37 -4.88
N ASN A 70 4.84 6.66 -4.60
CA ASN A 70 5.50 7.92 -4.93
C ASN A 70 6.12 7.83 -6.32
N LEU A 71 5.58 8.57 -7.28
CA LEU A 71 6.08 8.64 -8.66
C LEU A 71 7.27 9.61 -8.84
N GLY A 72 7.80 10.15 -7.74
CA GLY A 72 8.88 11.13 -7.75
C GLY A 72 8.39 12.58 -7.88
N GLY A 73 9.24 13.52 -7.48
CA GLY A 73 8.95 14.96 -7.57
C GLY A 73 7.76 15.42 -6.70
N GLY A 74 7.37 14.64 -5.69
CA GLY A 74 6.20 14.92 -4.85
C GLY A 74 4.86 14.46 -5.43
N ASN A 75 4.86 13.68 -6.52
CA ASN A 75 3.65 13.13 -7.11
C ASN A 75 3.35 11.75 -6.49
N TYR A 76 2.15 11.57 -5.95
CA TYR A 76 1.72 10.31 -5.35
C TYR A 76 0.44 9.81 -6.02
N VAL A 77 0.39 8.50 -6.26
CA VAL A 77 -0.87 7.78 -6.47
C VAL A 77 -1.19 7.08 -5.17
N TYR A 78 -2.41 7.20 -4.69
CA TYR A 78 -2.82 6.58 -3.44
C TYR A 78 -4.26 6.11 -3.51
N GLU A 79 -4.57 5.09 -2.71
CA GLU A 79 -5.92 4.61 -2.46
C GLU A 79 -6.19 4.76 -0.96
N ALA A 80 -7.27 5.46 -0.61
CA ALA A 80 -7.60 5.68 0.80
C ALA A 80 -8.19 4.41 1.42
N ILE A 81 -7.71 4.09 2.63
CA ILE A 81 -8.33 3.09 3.48
C ILE A 81 -9.40 3.82 4.28
N SER A 82 -10.67 3.44 4.07
CA SER A 82 -11.82 4.24 4.50
C SER A 82 -11.72 4.72 5.96
N LYS A 83 -12.06 5.99 6.16
CA LYS A 83 -12.47 6.52 7.46
C LYS A 83 -13.79 5.85 7.87
N ASN A 84 -14.04 5.74 9.17
CA ASN A 84 -15.35 5.36 9.71
C ASN A 84 -16.37 6.44 9.34
N LEU A 85 -16.89 6.39 8.12
CA LEU A 85 -17.74 7.42 7.57
C LEU A 85 -19.19 7.05 7.77
N THR A 86 -19.90 7.94 8.47
CA THR A 86 -21.33 8.08 8.33
C THR A 86 -21.66 8.18 6.84
N THR A 87 -22.66 7.41 6.39
CA THR A 87 -23.15 7.37 5.01
C THR A 87 -23.17 8.76 4.36
N GLY A 88 -22.43 8.94 3.26
CA GLY A 88 -22.45 10.18 2.45
C GLY A 88 -21.33 11.19 2.71
N SER A 89 -20.38 10.91 3.61
CA SER A 89 -19.22 11.79 3.80
C SER A 89 -18.18 11.66 2.68
N SER A 90 -17.67 12.79 2.19
CA SER A 90 -16.54 12.88 1.25
C SER A 90 -15.17 12.95 1.94
N ASP A 91 -15.14 13.16 3.25
CA ASP A 91 -13.91 13.52 3.96
C ASP A 91 -13.15 12.27 4.42
N THR A 92 -11.98 11.99 3.86
CA THR A 92 -11.14 10.83 4.25
C THR A 92 -10.18 11.11 5.41
N LEU A 93 -10.06 12.38 5.82
CA LEU A 93 -9.14 12.82 6.87
C LEU A 93 -9.79 12.84 8.27
N VAL A 94 -8.98 12.56 9.29
CA VAL A 94 -9.36 12.59 10.71
C VAL A 94 -8.34 13.39 11.51
N TYR A 95 -8.81 14.28 12.38
CA TYR A 95 -7.93 15.12 13.20
C TYR A 95 -7.29 14.34 14.36
N THR A 96 -5.99 14.54 14.61
CA THR A 96 -5.26 13.96 15.76
C THR A 96 -5.53 14.74 17.05
N SER A 97 -6.76 14.62 17.57
CA SER A 97 -7.24 15.35 18.74
C SER A 97 -6.59 14.94 20.07
N ASN A 98 -6.06 13.73 20.16
CA ASN A 98 -5.54 13.16 21.41
C ASN A 98 -4.06 13.47 21.56
N ASN A 99 -3.67 14.17 22.63
CA ASN A 99 -2.25 14.41 22.95
C ASN A 99 -1.71 13.23 23.79
N LEU A 100 -0.76 12.47 23.22
CA LEU A 100 -0.13 11.33 23.88
C LEU A 100 1.16 11.70 24.64
N GLY A 101 1.55 12.98 24.61
CA GLY A 101 2.83 13.45 25.15
C GLY A 101 4.01 13.22 24.21
N GLY A 102 5.18 13.78 24.55
CA GLY A 102 6.42 13.58 23.79
C GLY A 102 6.38 14.07 22.33
N GLY A 103 5.48 14.98 21.98
CA GLY A 103 5.29 15.46 20.60
C GLY A 103 4.47 14.51 19.71
N CYS A 104 3.77 13.54 20.30
CA CYS A 104 2.91 12.60 19.60
C CYS A 104 1.42 12.91 19.82
N PHE A 105 0.66 12.81 18.74
CA PHE A 105 -0.78 13.04 18.72
C PHE A 105 -1.48 11.88 18.03
N ALA A 106 -2.67 11.52 18.47
CA ALA A 106 -3.44 10.44 17.88
C ALA A 106 -4.84 10.90 17.50
N THR A 107 -5.40 10.26 16.48
CA THR A 107 -6.83 10.35 16.23
C THR A 107 -7.62 9.66 17.36
N PRO A 108 -8.92 9.93 17.48
CA PRO A 108 -9.83 9.04 18.19
C PRO A 108 -9.65 7.60 17.72
N VAL A 109 -9.83 6.68 18.65
CA VAL A 109 -9.76 5.24 18.41
C VAL A 109 -11.19 4.83 18.06
N ASP A 110 -11.49 4.70 16.75
CA ASP A 110 -12.83 4.71 16.06
C ASP A 110 -12.85 5.59 14.82
N ALA A 111 -11.80 6.39 14.64
CA ALA A 111 -11.59 7.21 13.46
C ALA A 111 -11.43 6.42 12.16
N PHE A 112 -10.72 5.28 12.21
CA PHE A 112 -10.38 4.49 11.04
C PHE A 112 -11.04 3.13 11.07
N ALA A 113 -11.71 2.79 9.98
CA ALA A 113 -12.25 1.47 9.76
C ALA A 113 -11.48 0.82 8.61
N PHE A 114 -10.50 0.00 8.94
CA PHE A 114 -9.71 -0.76 7.96
C PHE A 114 -10.55 -1.83 7.22
N SER A 115 -11.88 -1.88 7.41
CA SER A 115 -12.74 -2.94 6.88
C SER A 115 -14.23 -2.64 6.66
N GLN A 116 -14.65 -1.37 6.60
CA GLN A 116 -16.09 -1.06 6.62
C GLN A 116 -16.58 -0.13 5.51
N PHE A 117 -16.25 -0.41 4.25
CA PHE A 117 -17.15 0.10 3.20
C PHE A 117 -18.48 -0.63 3.33
N ARG A 118 -19.52 0.06 3.78
CA ARG A 118 -20.87 -0.49 3.81
C ARG A 118 -21.40 -0.52 2.39
N ASP A 119 -21.46 -1.71 1.80
CA ASP A 119 -22.12 -1.91 0.53
C ASP A 119 -23.64 -1.88 0.72
N PHE A 120 -24.22 -0.74 0.34
CA PHE A 120 -25.65 -0.50 0.41
C PHE A 120 -26.44 -1.19 -0.72
N THR A 121 -25.77 -1.71 -1.74
CA THR A 121 -26.41 -2.32 -2.91
C THR A 121 -26.82 -3.78 -2.66
N ARG A 122 -26.15 -4.47 -1.73
CA ARG A 122 -26.53 -5.81 -1.28
C ARG A 122 -27.60 -5.76 -0.18
N THR A 123 -28.54 -6.71 -0.22
CA THR A 123 -29.57 -6.90 0.84
C THR A 123 -29.44 -8.32 1.41
N PRO A 124 -29.08 -8.48 2.71
CA PRO A 124 -28.78 -7.41 3.67
C PRO A 124 -27.49 -6.66 3.31
N ARG A 125 -27.38 -5.42 3.81
CA ARG A 125 -26.17 -4.59 3.63
C ARG A 125 -24.98 -5.31 4.26
N VAL A 126 -23.84 -5.31 3.57
CA VAL A 126 -22.61 -5.95 4.06
C VAL A 126 -21.48 -4.93 4.18
N TYR A 127 -20.56 -5.19 5.09
CA TYR A 127 -19.34 -4.42 5.24
C TYR A 127 -18.23 -5.06 4.40
N VAL A 128 -17.36 -4.23 3.86
CA VAL A 128 -16.41 -4.64 2.83
C VAL A 128 -14.98 -4.30 3.24
N SER A 129 -14.11 -5.30 3.13
CA SER A 129 -12.70 -5.31 3.54
C SER A 129 -11.82 -4.37 2.73
N ALA A 130 -10.83 -3.77 3.39
CA ALA A 130 -9.60 -3.36 2.72
C ALA A 130 -8.77 -4.59 2.34
N PHE A 131 -7.70 -4.37 1.58
CA PHE A 131 -6.90 -5.41 0.95
C PHE A 131 -5.58 -5.61 1.73
N PRO A 132 -5.03 -6.84 1.86
CA PRO A 132 -3.77 -7.04 2.57
C PRO A 132 -2.67 -6.11 2.07
N GLY A 133 -1.84 -5.58 2.94
CA GLY A 133 -0.89 -4.58 2.52
C GLY A 133 -0.36 -3.69 3.60
N ARG A 134 0.65 -2.92 3.26
CA ARG A 134 1.24 -1.92 4.13
C ARG A 134 0.48 -0.61 4.05
N VAL A 135 0.15 -0.07 5.22
CA VAL A 135 -0.55 1.19 5.37
C VAL A 135 0.44 2.34 5.47
N HIS A 136 0.11 3.49 4.89
CA HIS A 136 0.80 4.76 5.07
C HIS A 136 -0.14 5.80 5.67
N ALA A 137 0.46 6.81 6.31
CA ALA A 137 -0.26 7.97 6.82
C ALA A 137 -0.05 9.15 5.87
N MET A 138 -1.15 9.61 5.30
CA MET A 138 -1.22 10.89 4.61
C MET A 138 -1.67 11.94 5.62
N TYR A 139 -1.03 13.11 5.68
CA TYR A 139 -1.48 14.22 6.50
C TYR A 139 -1.41 15.52 5.71
N SER A 140 -2.40 16.40 5.88
CA SER A 140 -2.36 17.72 5.27
C SER A 140 -2.17 18.81 6.31
N ASN A 141 -1.44 19.85 5.92
CA ASN A 141 -1.36 21.11 6.66
C ASN A 141 -2.58 22.01 6.40
N SER A 142 -3.37 21.72 5.36
CA SER A 142 -4.62 22.42 5.07
C SER A 142 -5.82 21.63 5.61
N ALA A 143 -6.85 22.35 6.05
CA ALA A 143 -8.08 21.74 6.56
C ALA A 143 -8.93 21.06 5.46
N ASP A 144 -8.70 21.43 4.19
CA ASP A 144 -9.40 20.89 3.01
C ASP A 144 -8.67 19.69 2.37
N GLY A 145 -7.52 19.28 2.91
CA GLY A 145 -6.73 18.16 2.37
C GLY A 145 -5.89 18.47 1.13
N SER A 146 -5.86 19.72 0.65
CA SER A 146 -4.96 20.14 -0.44
C SER A 146 -3.47 20.00 -0.06
N SER A 147 -2.63 19.66 -1.04
CA SER A 147 -1.17 19.47 -0.87
C SER A 147 -0.78 18.49 0.25
N PRO A 148 -1.25 17.23 0.20
CA PRO A 148 -0.95 16.26 1.24
C PRO A 148 0.56 16.02 1.36
N SER A 149 1.02 15.91 2.60
CA SER A 149 2.35 15.40 2.93
C SER A 149 2.20 13.95 3.41
N PHE A 150 3.12 13.09 2.99
CA PHE A 150 3.12 11.68 3.38
C PHE A 150 4.14 11.47 4.50
N VAL A 151 3.75 10.75 5.54
CA VAL A 151 4.68 10.24 6.56
C VAL A 151 4.54 8.72 6.57
N GLY A 152 5.67 8.04 6.41
CA GLY A 152 5.71 6.60 6.49
C GLY A 152 5.22 6.12 7.85
N VAL A 153 4.27 5.19 7.84
CA VAL A 153 4.03 4.34 9.01
C VAL A 153 5.16 3.32 9.05
N ASN A 154 5.79 3.16 10.21
CA ASN A 154 6.92 2.25 10.36
C ASN A 154 6.52 0.82 9.94
N PHE A 155 7.45 0.13 9.31
CA PHE A 155 7.23 -1.15 8.64
C PHE A 155 6.90 -2.28 9.62
N ALA A 156 7.11 -2.14 10.92
CA ALA A 156 6.72 -3.16 11.90
C ALA A 156 5.34 -2.89 12.54
N GLU A 157 4.66 -1.83 12.12
CA GLU A 157 3.68 -1.12 12.95
C GLU A 157 2.41 -0.69 12.17
N GLY A 158 2.17 -1.28 11.01
CA GLY A 158 1.12 -0.82 10.08
C GLY A 158 0.82 -1.72 8.89
N TRP A 159 0.43 -2.98 9.13
CA TRP A 159 -0.01 -3.90 8.07
C TRP A 159 -1.46 -4.34 8.22
N LEU A 160 -2.12 -4.48 7.07
CA LEU A 160 -3.24 -5.40 6.90
C LEU A 160 -2.68 -6.77 6.54
N ARG A 161 -2.80 -7.73 7.46
CA ARG A 161 -2.22 -9.07 7.33
C ARG A 161 -2.83 -9.84 6.17
N GLY A 162 -1.97 -10.52 5.41
CA GLY A 162 -2.33 -11.32 4.24
C GLY A 162 -1.33 -11.10 3.10
N SER A 163 -1.62 -11.64 1.93
CA SER A 163 -0.75 -11.56 0.76
C SER A 163 -1.50 -11.81 -0.55
N TYR A 164 -0.87 -11.47 -1.67
CA TYR A 164 -1.30 -11.81 -3.02
C TYR A 164 -0.44 -12.90 -3.65
N SER A 165 -1.05 -13.63 -4.58
CA SER A 165 -0.33 -14.37 -5.62
C SER A 165 -0.28 -13.53 -6.89
N THR A 166 0.92 -13.25 -7.40
CA THR A 166 1.11 -12.41 -8.58
C THR A 166 1.97 -13.06 -9.64
N THR A 167 1.69 -12.75 -10.90
CA THR A 167 2.61 -13.02 -12.01
C THR A 167 2.98 -11.71 -12.70
N ARG A 168 4.17 -11.67 -13.32
CA ARG A 168 4.65 -10.48 -13.99
C ARG A 168 5.47 -10.80 -15.24
N SER A 169 5.46 -9.88 -16.20
CA SER A 169 6.27 -9.94 -17.41
C SER A 169 6.71 -8.55 -17.85
N PHE A 170 7.80 -8.48 -18.61
CA PHE A 170 8.34 -7.22 -19.14
C PHE A 170 8.39 -7.27 -20.67
N SER A 171 7.97 -6.18 -21.31
CA SER A 171 8.04 -5.98 -22.75
C SER A 171 9.08 -4.91 -23.06
N GLU A 172 10.25 -5.33 -23.52
CA GLU A 172 11.34 -4.43 -23.94
C GLU A 172 10.89 -3.43 -25.01
N ALA A 173 10.17 -3.90 -26.03
CA ALA A 173 9.72 -3.07 -27.15
C ALA A 173 8.84 -1.88 -26.72
N THR A 174 8.15 -1.99 -25.59
CA THR A 174 7.20 -0.96 -25.11
C THR A 174 7.59 -0.35 -23.77
N GLY A 175 8.60 -0.90 -23.08
CA GLY A 175 8.92 -0.54 -21.69
C GLY A 175 7.82 -0.91 -20.68
N ASN A 176 6.85 -1.74 -21.08
CA ASN A 176 5.70 -2.08 -20.24
C ASN A 176 6.01 -3.29 -19.36
N VAL A 177 5.69 -3.18 -18.08
CA VAL A 177 5.60 -4.29 -17.13
C VAL A 177 4.15 -4.67 -16.97
N THR A 178 3.82 -5.94 -17.19
CA THR A 178 2.50 -6.48 -16.94
C THR A 178 2.50 -7.12 -15.56
N GLY A 179 1.55 -6.75 -14.71
CA GLY A 179 1.32 -7.34 -13.40
C GLY A 179 -0.08 -7.94 -13.32
N ASP A 180 -0.17 -9.19 -12.86
CA ASP A 180 -1.42 -9.90 -12.64
C ASP A 180 -1.54 -10.31 -11.18
N VAL A 181 -2.71 -10.16 -10.57
CA VAL A 181 -3.01 -10.70 -9.26
C VAL A 181 -3.99 -11.84 -9.44
N THR A 182 -3.54 -13.06 -9.19
CA THR A 182 -4.33 -14.29 -9.44
C THR A 182 -5.15 -14.72 -8.23
N SER A 183 -4.68 -14.37 -7.02
CA SER A 183 -5.39 -14.67 -5.77
C SER A 183 -4.99 -13.69 -4.67
N ILE A 184 -5.92 -13.48 -3.75
CA ILE A 184 -5.81 -12.62 -2.57
C ILE A 184 -6.00 -13.53 -1.34
N THR A 185 -5.00 -13.58 -0.48
CA THR A 185 -5.00 -14.34 0.77
C THR A 185 -5.15 -13.38 1.94
N PHE A 186 -6.18 -13.59 2.74
CA PHE A 186 -6.44 -12.84 3.95
C PHE A 186 -6.04 -13.70 5.15
N GLU A 187 -5.32 -13.12 6.11
CA GLU A 187 -5.05 -13.78 7.38
C GLU A 187 -6.25 -13.57 8.31
N THR A 188 -6.86 -14.65 8.81
CA THR A 188 -8.00 -14.55 9.73
C THR A 188 -7.71 -15.14 11.10
N ASP A 189 -8.55 -14.84 12.09
CA ASP A 189 -8.54 -15.44 13.43
C ASP A 189 -8.62 -16.98 13.45
N ILE A 190 -9.15 -17.61 12.39
CA ILE A 190 -9.21 -19.08 12.25
C ILE A 190 -8.18 -19.65 11.25
N GLY A 191 -7.31 -18.80 10.69
CA GLY A 191 -6.29 -19.17 9.69
C GLY A 191 -6.43 -18.41 8.37
N SER A 192 -5.54 -18.70 7.41
CA SER A 192 -5.50 -17.98 6.13
C SER A 192 -6.59 -18.46 5.16
N ILE A 193 -7.16 -17.53 4.39
CA ILE A 193 -8.16 -17.81 3.35
C ILE A 193 -7.81 -17.12 2.03
N SER A 194 -7.79 -17.88 0.93
CA SER A 194 -7.50 -17.36 -0.41
C SER A 194 -8.75 -17.22 -1.28
N ARG A 195 -8.85 -16.11 -2.01
CA ARG A 195 -9.97 -15.74 -2.87
C ARG A 195 -9.47 -15.24 -4.22
N SER A 196 -10.34 -15.31 -5.24
CA SER A 196 -10.07 -14.71 -6.55
C SER A 196 -10.30 -13.19 -6.49
N PRO A 197 -9.55 -12.37 -7.24
CA PRO A 197 -9.89 -10.96 -7.43
C PRO A 197 -11.27 -10.73 -8.06
N SER A 198 -11.84 -11.75 -8.72
CA SER A 198 -13.21 -11.70 -9.28
C SER A 198 -14.29 -12.17 -8.31
N ASP A 199 -13.93 -12.57 -7.09
CA ASP A 199 -14.88 -13.03 -6.08
C ASP A 199 -15.84 -11.89 -5.72
N SER A 200 -17.16 -12.12 -5.82
CA SER A 200 -18.16 -11.07 -5.57
C SER A 200 -18.14 -10.56 -4.13
N ASP A 201 -17.71 -11.38 -3.18
CA ASP A 201 -17.70 -11.08 -1.76
C ASP A 201 -16.37 -10.56 -1.24
N TRP A 202 -15.25 -10.95 -1.86
CA TRP A 202 -13.90 -10.61 -1.38
C TRP A 202 -13.00 -9.93 -2.41
N GLY A 203 -13.32 -10.04 -3.70
CA GLY A 203 -12.51 -9.55 -4.81
C GLY A 203 -12.71 -8.07 -5.11
N LEU A 204 -12.00 -7.58 -6.11
CA LEU A 204 -12.03 -6.19 -6.57
C LEU A 204 -13.43 -5.81 -7.06
N ASN A 205 -13.95 -4.64 -6.64
CA ASN A 205 -15.25 -4.16 -7.10
C ASN A 205 -15.41 -2.64 -6.91
N SER A 206 -15.48 -1.95 -8.04
CA SER A 206 -15.70 -0.50 -8.13
C SER A 206 -17.00 -0.04 -7.50
N SER A 207 -18.08 -0.85 -7.52
CA SER A 207 -19.36 -0.45 -6.93
C SER A 207 -19.34 -0.45 -5.40
N THR A 208 -18.37 -1.13 -4.79
CA THR A 208 -18.22 -1.24 -3.34
C THR A 208 -16.96 -0.56 -2.82
N GLY A 209 -16.21 0.14 -3.69
CA GLY A 209 -14.94 0.78 -3.33
C GLY A 209 -13.80 -0.18 -3.02
N ARG A 210 -13.88 -1.45 -3.45
CA ARG A 210 -12.79 -2.42 -3.29
C ARG A 210 -11.77 -2.20 -4.39
N SER A 211 -10.68 -1.54 -4.04
CA SER A 211 -9.56 -1.30 -4.94
C SER A 211 -8.23 -1.66 -4.30
N MET A 212 -7.26 -2.02 -5.12
CA MET A 212 -5.86 -2.17 -4.75
C MET A 212 -5.00 -1.19 -5.52
N LEU A 213 -3.88 -0.78 -4.95
CA LEU A 213 -2.84 -0.02 -5.60
C LEU A 213 -1.75 -0.98 -6.11
N LEU A 214 -1.52 -0.99 -7.42
CA LEU A 214 -0.39 -1.70 -8.02
C LEU A 214 0.63 -0.71 -8.57
N ALA A 215 1.90 -0.85 -8.19
CA ALA A 215 2.97 0.05 -8.59
C ALA A 215 4.25 -0.67 -9.01
N LEU A 216 5.04 -0.04 -9.88
CA LEU A 216 6.36 -0.52 -10.33
C LEU A 216 7.43 0.35 -9.69
N CYS A 217 8.12 -0.18 -8.68
CA CYS A 217 8.98 0.60 -7.79
C CYS A 217 10.42 0.09 -7.74
N SER A 218 11.37 0.89 -7.28
CA SER A 218 12.75 0.43 -7.01
C SER A 218 12.92 -0.10 -5.59
N ASP A 219 11.87 -0.02 -4.77
CA ASP A 219 11.77 -0.54 -3.42
C ASP A 219 10.48 -1.36 -3.25
N ASP A 220 10.39 -2.10 -2.15
CA ASP A 220 9.25 -2.96 -1.79
C ASP A 220 8.04 -2.18 -1.24
N PHE A 221 8.20 -0.87 -1.05
CA PHE A 221 7.37 -0.08 -0.15
C PHE A 221 6.50 0.94 -0.87
N GLY A 222 6.80 1.25 -2.12
CA GLY A 222 6.10 2.28 -2.87
C GLY A 222 6.72 3.68 -2.70
N ASP A 223 7.94 3.79 -2.16
CA ASP A 223 8.57 5.09 -1.86
C ASP A 223 9.26 5.71 -3.07
N THR A 224 9.63 4.89 -4.06
CA THR A 224 10.28 5.30 -5.31
C THR A 224 9.74 4.48 -6.47
N CYS A 225 8.72 4.99 -7.14
CA CYS A 225 7.99 4.31 -8.20
C CYS A 225 8.11 5.01 -9.55
N SER A 226 8.08 4.19 -10.60
CA SER A 226 8.05 4.64 -11.98
C SER A 226 6.62 4.84 -12.46
N ASP A 227 5.69 3.95 -12.09
CA ASP A 227 4.28 4.04 -12.46
C ASP A 227 3.43 3.33 -11.40
N ALA A 228 2.16 3.70 -11.31
CA ALA A 228 1.19 3.12 -10.38
C ALA A 228 -0.24 3.25 -10.89
N LYS A 229 -1.08 2.26 -10.57
CA LYS A 229 -2.49 2.21 -10.95
C LYS A 229 -3.35 1.71 -9.79
N VAL A 230 -4.48 2.38 -9.59
CA VAL A 230 -5.57 1.85 -8.76
C VAL A 230 -6.40 0.89 -9.60
N ILE A 231 -6.51 -0.35 -9.15
CA ILE A 231 -7.26 -1.43 -9.78
C ILE A 231 -8.48 -1.70 -8.91
N ASN A 232 -9.68 -1.56 -9.46
CA ASN A 232 -10.95 -1.73 -8.73
C ASN A 232 -11.90 -2.74 -9.40
N SER A 233 -11.42 -3.49 -10.39
CA SER A 233 -12.15 -4.64 -10.95
C SER A 233 -11.17 -5.69 -11.46
N SER A 234 -11.56 -6.96 -11.41
CA SER A 234 -10.73 -8.04 -11.95
C SER A 234 -10.52 -7.93 -13.47
N GLY A 235 -11.40 -7.23 -14.20
CA GLY A 235 -11.25 -6.99 -15.64
C GLY A 235 -10.13 -6.01 -16.01
N GLN A 236 -9.56 -5.31 -15.03
CA GLN A 236 -8.36 -4.48 -15.21
C GLN A 236 -7.06 -5.27 -15.02
N LEU A 237 -7.16 -6.57 -14.67
CA LEU A 237 -6.03 -7.48 -14.55
C LEU A 237 -5.97 -8.41 -15.79
N PRO A 238 -4.77 -8.70 -16.31
CA PRO A 238 -3.49 -8.13 -15.88
C PRO A 238 -3.37 -6.65 -16.29
N THR A 239 -2.73 -5.84 -15.44
CA THR A 239 -2.56 -4.40 -15.69
C THR A 239 -1.16 -4.09 -16.19
N GLN A 240 -1.05 -3.09 -17.07
CA GLN A 240 0.23 -2.62 -17.60
C GLN A 240 0.71 -1.38 -16.85
N LEU A 241 1.94 -1.43 -16.36
CA LEU A 241 2.68 -0.33 -15.74
C LEU A 241 3.87 0.04 -16.62
N LYS A 242 4.27 1.30 -16.66
CA LYS A 242 5.34 1.79 -17.53
C LYS A 242 6.63 2.04 -16.76
N LEU A 243 7.73 1.53 -17.29
CA LEU A 243 9.04 2.02 -16.89
C LEU A 243 9.27 3.40 -17.51
N ASN A 244 9.15 4.47 -16.71
CA ASN A 244 9.36 5.85 -17.14
C ASN A 244 10.86 6.22 -17.31
N GLN A 245 11.68 5.27 -17.77
CA GLN A 245 13.11 5.45 -18.04
C GLN A 245 13.54 4.62 -19.26
N PRO A 246 14.51 5.07 -20.06
CA PRO A 246 15.06 4.29 -21.16
C PRO A 246 15.69 2.99 -20.66
N THR A 247 15.34 1.88 -21.30
CA THR A 247 16.07 0.62 -21.17
C THR A 247 17.34 0.69 -22.00
N SER A 248 18.38 1.26 -21.42
CA SER A 248 19.73 1.16 -21.96
C SER A 248 20.26 -0.24 -21.72
N ASP A 249 20.80 -0.86 -22.77
CA ASP A 249 21.37 -2.21 -22.71
C ASP A 249 22.44 -2.36 -21.62
N SER A 250 23.20 -1.30 -21.33
CA SER A 250 24.27 -1.36 -20.33
C SER A 250 23.82 -1.24 -18.85
N VAL A 251 22.54 -0.99 -18.57
CA VAL A 251 22.06 -0.68 -17.21
C VAL A 251 21.02 -1.70 -16.77
N ILE A 252 21.32 -2.44 -15.70
CA ILE A 252 20.36 -3.30 -15.01
C ILE A 252 19.58 -2.48 -13.98
N TYR A 253 18.26 -2.49 -14.09
CA TYR A 253 17.32 -1.93 -13.14
C TYR A 253 16.62 -3.05 -12.38
N ASN A 254 16.78 -3.07 -11.06
CA ASN A 254 15.94 -3.90 -10.19
C ASN A 254 14.66 -3.12 -9.86
N ARG A 255 13.51 -3.76 -10.09
CA ARG A 255 12.19 -3.17 -9.88
C ARG A 255 11.23 -4.13 -9.19
N TYR A 256 10.53 -3.70 -8.17
CA TYR A 256 9.52 -4.49 -7.49
C TYR A 256 8.14 -4.17 -8.06
N LEU A 257 7.30 -5.20 -8.15
CA LEU A 257 5.87 -5.00 -8.35
C LEU A 257 5.25 -4.88 -6.98
N VAL A 258 4.90 -3.67 -6.56
CA VAL A 258 4.32 -3.40 -5.24
C VAL A 258 2.80 -3.47 -5.37
N VAL A 259 2.16 -4.45 -4.74
CA VAL A 259 0.69 -4.51 -4.60
C VAL A 259 0.38 -4.12 -3.16
N ASP A 260 -0.34 -3.02 -2.94
CA ASP A 260 -0.72 -2.53 -1.61
C ASP A 260 0.47 -2.50 -0.62
N GLY A 261 1.69 -2.20 -1.10
CA GLY A 261 2.87 -2.10 -0.23
C GLY A 261 3.54 -3.43 0.17
N LEU A 262 3.12 -4.57 -0.39
CA LEU A 262 3.67 -5.91 -0.10
C LEU A 262 4.93 -6.29 -0.87
N GLY A 263 5.41 -5.47 -1.81
CA GLY A 263 6.66 -5.70 -2.55
C GLY A 263 6.84 -7.12 -3.08
N TYR A 264 6.39 -7.40 -4.30
CA TYR A 264 6.70 -8.67 -4.96
C TYR A 264 8.06 -8.55 -5.62
N GLY A 265 8.87 -9.60 -5.52
CA GLY A 265 10.33 -9.59 -5.70
C GLY A 265 10.89 -8.80 -6.90
N PRO A 266 12.20 -8.66 -7.05
CA PRO A 266 12.73 -7.81 -8.11
C PRO A 266 12.47 -8.41 -9.52
N LEU A 267 12.15 -7.52 -10.45
CA LEU A 267 12.21 -7.65 -11.89
C LEU A 267 13.49 -6.95 -12.34
N CYS A 268 14.36 -7.67 -13.03
CA CYS A 268 15.59 -7.13 -13.59
C CYS A 268 15.33 -6.65 -15.02
N ILE A 269 15.72 -5.42 -15.35
CA ILE A 269 15.55 -4.82 -16.69
C ILE A 269 16.92 -4.31 -17.16
N GLY A 270 17.49 -4.82 -18.24
CA GLY A 270 18.82 -4.45 -18.76
C GLY A 270 19.38 -5.55 -19.68
N ALA A 271 20.42 -5.28 -20.49
CA ALA A 271 20.90 -6.30 -21.41
C ALA A 271 21.70 -7.39 -20.69
N ASP A 272 21.07 -8.55 -20.62
CA ASP A 272 21.32 -9.62 -21.58
C ASP A 272 20.07 -10.53 -21.61
N LEU A 273 19.00 -10.14 -22.32
CA LEU A 273 17.96 -11.11 -22.71
C LEU A 273 18.44 -11.90 -23.94
N THR A 274 19.51 -12.68 -23.76
CA THR A 274 19.85 -13.75 -24.68
C THR A 274 19.21 -15.06 -24.19
N LEU A 275 18.46 -15.71 -25.09
CA LEU A 275 17.79 -17.03 -25.04
C LEU A 275 16.44 -17.06 -24.29
N VAL A 276 15.30 -17.26 -24.99
CA VAL A 276 15.01 -18.53 -25.66
C VAL A 276 14.58 -18.33 -27.12
N SER A 277 15.53 -18.43 -28.05
CA SER A 277 15.21 -19.09 -29.32
C SER A 277 14.87 -20.53 -28.97
N VAL A 278 13.60 -20.91 -29.05
CA VAL A 278 13.22 -22.32 -29.03
C VAL A 278 13.61 -22.88 -30.39
N SER A 279 14.89 -23.22 -30.55
CA SER A 279 15.32 -24.11 -31.63
C SER A 279 15.13 -25.53 -31.14
N PHE A 280 14.11 -26.22 -31.65
CA PHE A 280 14.17 -27.68 -31.77
C PHE A 280 14.39 -28.03 -33.23
N SER A 281 15.61 -28.49 -33.49
CA SER A 281 16.05 -29.33 -34.61
C SER A 281 15.24 -30.64 -34.59
N ASN A 282 15.03 -31.42 -35.63
CA ASN A 282 15.53 -31.50 -36.99
C ASN A 282 14.38 -32.10 -37.81
N ASN A 283 14.15 -31.59 -39.00
CA ASN A 283 13.48 -32.38 -40.04
C ASN A 283 14.61 -33.09 -40.80
N PRO A 284 14.98 -34.35 -40.49
CA PRO A 284 15.76 -35.11 -41.43
C PRO A 284 14.83 -35.46 -42.60
N VAL A 285 15.14 -34.82 -43.73
CA VAL A 285 14.81 -35.25 -45.07
C VAL A 285 14.89 -36.78 -45.18
N ASN A 286 13.82 -37.41 -45.68
CA ASN A 286 13.85 -38.80 -46.14
C ASN A 286 14.97 -38.97 -47.17
N PRO A 287 15.92 -39.91 -47.00
CA PRO A 287 16.69 -40.38 -48.13
C PRO A 287 15.78 -41.28 -48.96
N GLY A 288 15.68 -41.02 -50.27
CA GLY A 288 15.15 -42.01 -51.18
C GLY A 288 16.01 -43.28 -51.13
N GLN A 289 15.45 -44.35 -50.57
CA GLN A 289 15.57 -45.76 -50.98
C GLN A 289 14.26 -46.46 -50.64
#